data_AF-A0A820Q4W4-F1
#
_entry.id   AF-A0A820Q4W4-F1
#
_cell.length_a   1.000
_cell.length_b   1.000
_cell.length_c   1.000
_cell.angle_alpha   90.00
_cell.angle_beta   90.00
_cell.angle_gamma   90.00
#
_symmetry.space_group_name_H-M   'P 1'
#
loop_
_entity.id
_entity.type
_entity.pdbx_description
1 polymer ?
#
loop_
_entity_poly.entity_id
_entity_poly.type
_entity_poly.pdbx_seq_one_letter_code
_entity_poly.pdbx_strand_id
1 'polypeptide(L)'
;MWLEEGLVDYMTPQLYWQIDPPAQSYPVLLNWWVEQSAKGRHVYPGNALYRTSPNVSDWPLNEMIRQIDITRSMRERLALGNVFFSLSEIMNNVKGIQNALAILYQEKAIVPKMDWL
;
A
#
# COMPACT_ATOMS: atom_id res chain seq x y z
N MET A 1 6.95 -4.70 19.70
CA MET A 1 6.22 -5.29 18.54
C MET A 1 7.24 -5.81 17.52
N TRP A 2 6.99 -6.87 16.74
CA TRP A 2 8.01 -7.46 15.83
C TRP A 2 8.70 -6.44 14.90
N LEU A 3 7.95 -5.48 14.36
CA LEU A 3 8.48 -4.41 13.52
C LEU A 3 9.41 -3.45 14.28
N GLU A 4 8.96 -3.00 15.45
CA GLU A 4 9.70 -2.11 16.37
C GLU A 4 10.99 -2.78 16.89
N GLU A 5 10.91 -4.08 17.19
CA GLU A 5 12.05 -4.89 17.63
C GLU A 5 12.94 -5.35 16.46
N GLY A 6 12.54 -5.10 15.21
CA GLY A 6 13.29 -5.47 14.01
C GLY A 6 13.41 -6.97 13.77
N LEU A 7 12.47 -7.76 14.30
CA LEU A 7 12.43 -9.23 14.16
C LEU A 7 11.99 -9.69 12.77
N VAL A 8 11.49 -8.77 11.94
CA VAL A 8 11.09 -8.99 10.55
C VAL A 8 11.83 -8.02 9.64
N ASP A 9 12.04 -8.39 8.38
CA ASP A 9 12.63 -7.50 7.36
C ASP A 9 11.64 -6.42 6.90
N TYR A 10 10.35 -6.74 6.90
CA TYR A 10 9.28 -5.82 6.51
C TYR A 10 7.93 -6.17 7.14
N MET A 11 6.97 -5.24 7.05
CA MET A 11 5.59 -5.44 7.46
C MET A 11 4.60 -5.05 6.36
N THR A 12 3.48 -5.79 6.25
CA THR A 12 2.40 -5.51 5.30
C THR A 12 1.06 -5.27 6.00
N PRO A 13 0.85 -4.11 6.63
CA PRO A 13 -0.41 -3.86 7.32
C PRO A 13 -1.56 -3.77 6.31
N GLN A 14 -2.68 -4.45 6.58
CA GLN A 14 -3.87 -4.42 5.72
C GLN A 14 -4.64 -3.11 5.90
N LEU A 15 -4.26 -2.07 5.14
CA LEU A 15 -4.86 -0.74 5.22
C LEU A 15 -6.07 -0.63 4.30
N TYR A 16 -7.10 -1.43 4.58
CA TYR A 16 -8.30 -1.56 3.73
C TYR A 16 -9.35 -0.49 4.01
N TRP A 17 -8.89 0.77 4.08
CA TRP A 17 -9.70 1.93 4.40
C TRP A 17 -9.52 3.04 3.35
N GLN A 18 -10.51 3.94 3.25
CA GLN A 18 -10.43 5.08 2.35
C GLN A 18 -9.52 6.18 2.93
N ILE A 19 -9.16 7.13 2.09
CA ILE A 19 -8.34 8.29 2.47
C ILE A 19 -9.13 9.28 3.34
N ASP A 20 -10.35 9.63 2.94
CA ASP A 20 -11.04 10.80 3.49
C ASP A 20 -11.77 10.57 4.84
N PRO A 21 -12.39 9.40 5.15
CA PRO A 21 -13.06 9.19 6.43
C PRO A 21 -12.08 9.23 7.63
N PRO A 22 -12.32 10.07 8.65
CA PRO A 22 -11.31 10.39 9.67
C PRO A 22 -11.06 9.26 10.68
N ALA A 23 -12.05 8.42 10.98
CA ALA A 23 -11.93 7.41 12.03
C ALA A 23 -10.86 6.35 11.70
N GLN A 24 -10.75 5.97 10.42
CA GLN A 24 -9.83 4.96 9.90
C GLN A 24 -9.36 5.43 8.52
N SER A 25 -8.50 6.44 8.49
CA SER A 25 -7.98 7.02 7.26
C SER A 25 -6.70 6.29 6.82
N TYR A 26 -6.60 5.92 5.54
CA TYR A 26 -5.41 5.29 4.96
C TYR A 26 -4.09 6.03 5.31
N PRO A 27 -3.93 7.34 5.03
CA PRO A 27 -2.70 8.06 5.36
C PRO A 27 -2.40 8.11 6.86
N VAL A 28 -3.43 8.21 7.72
CA VAL A 28 -3.25 8.22 9.18
C VAL A 28 -2.69 6.89 9.66
N LEU A 29 -3.25 5.77 9.18
CA LEU A 29 -2.78 4.44 9.53
C LEU A 29 -1.39 4.16 8.97
N LEU A 30 -1.13 4.53 7.71
CA LEU A 30 0.20 4.37 7.10
C LEU A 30 1.25 5.17 7.88
N ASN A 31 0.93 6.43 8.24
CA ASN A 31 1.79 7.27 9.08
C ASN A 31 2.15 6.57 10.40
N TRP A 32 1.14 6.01 11.08
CA TRP A 32 1.37 5.30 12.33
C TRP A 32 2.30 4.09 12.15
N TRP A 33 2.12 3.30 11.09
CA TRP A 33 2.95 2.11 10.83
C TRP A 33 4.41 2.44 10.51
N VAL A 34 4.67 3.50 9.75
CA VAL A 34 6.06 3.91 9.49
C VAL A 34 6.72 4.47 10.75
N GLU A 35 5.97 5.06 11.68
CA GLU A 35 6.49 5.48 13.01
C GLU A 35 6.89 4.31 13.89
N GLN A 36 6.21 3.16 13.76
CA GLN A 36 6.56 1.96 14.52
C GLN A 36 7.83 1.28 14.01
N SER A 37 8.36 1.68 12.84
CA SER A 37 9.55 1.09 12.25
C SER A 37 10.85 1.70 12.79
N ALA A 38 11.02 1.68 14.12
CA ALA A 38 12.15 2.30 14.82
C ALA A 38 13.52 1.74 14.39
N LYS A 39 13.59 0.50 13.90
CA LYS A 39 14.81 -0.16 13.40
C LYS A 39 14.95 -0.13 11.87
N GLY A 40 14.24 0.78 11.20
CA GLY A 40 14.39 1.00 9.77
C GLY A 40 13.91 -0.17 8.90
N ARG A 41 12.87 -0.90 9.34
CA ARG A 41 12.25 -1.97 8.53
C ARG A 41 11.29 -1.38 7.50
N HIS A 42 11.13 -2.06 6.38
CA HIS A 42 10.26 -1.56 5.32
C HIS A 42 8.79 -1.79 5.65
N VAL A 43 7.94 -0.87 5.20
CA VAL A 43 6.48 -0.99 5.28
C VAL A 43 5.92 -1.03 3.86
N TYR A 44 5.10 -2.05 3.58
CA TYR A 44 4.40 -2.18 2.31
C TYR A 44 2.90 -2.30 2.59
N PRO A 45 2.13 -1.19 2.64
CA PRO A 45 0.71 -1.25 2.96
C PRO A 45 -0.05 -2.15 1.99
N GLY A 46 -0.96 -2.94 2.55
CA GLY A 46 -1.94 -3.71 1.80
C GLY A 46 -3.09 -2.81 1.33
N ASN A 47 -3.40 -2.84 0.04
CA ASN A 47 -4.51 -2.10 -0.58
C ASN A 47 -5.63 -3.06 -1.01
N ALA A 48 -6.88 -2.71 -0.70
CA ALA A 48 -8.06 -3.53 -0.95
C ALA A 48 -8.65 -3.29 -2.36
N LEU A 49 -8.07 -3.88 -3.40
CA LEU A 49 -8.60 -3.73 -4.75
C LEU A 49 -10.05 -4.20 -4.88
N TYR A 50 -10.44 -5.23 -4.12
CA TYR A 50 -11.81 -5.79 -4.18
C TYR A 50 -12.88 -4.75 -3.80
N ARG A 51 -12.53 -3.70 -3.04
CA ARG A 51 -13.46 -2.63 -2.68
C ARG A 51 -13.79 -1.69 -3.84
N THR A 52 -13.04 -1.75 -4.94
CA THR A 52 -13.42 -1.07 -6.19
C THR A 52 -14.58 -1.75 -6.91
N SER A 53 -14.90 -3.01 -6.57
CA SER A 53 -16.01 -3.75 -7.17
C SER A 53 -17.36 -3.10 -6.83
N PRO A 54 -18.25 -2.90 -7.83
CA PRO A 54 -19.60 -2.35 -7.61
C PRO A 54 -20.44 -3.15 -6.61
N ASN A 55 -20.18 -4.46 -6.51
CA ASN A 55 -20.94 -5.37 -5.64
C ASN A 55 -20.43 -5.40 -4.18
N VAL A 56 -19.39 -4.63 -3.84
CA VAL A 56 -18.78 -4.64 -2.51
C VAL A 56 -18.83 -3.26 -1.85
N SER A 57 -18.14 -2.28 -2.43
CA SER A 57 -18.09 -0.91 -1.88
C SER A 57 -17.99 0.16 -2.95
N ASP A 58 -17.84 -0.25 -4.22
CA ASP A 58 -17.81 0.61 -5.39
C ASP A 58 -16.82 1.79 -5.30
N TRP A 59 -15.69 1.62 -4.60
CA TRP A 59 -14.69 2.68 -4.48
C TRP A 59 -14.24 3.16 -5.87
N PRO A 60 -14.06 4.48 -6.08
CA PRO A 60 -13.58 4.98 -7.35
C PRO A 60 -12.16 4.47 -7.60
N LEU A 61 -11.81 4.17 -8.86
CA LEU A 61 -10.43 3.78 -9.21
C LEU A 61 -9.40 4.80 -8.70
N ASN A 62 -9.76 6.09 -8.74
CA ASN A 62 -8.92 7.18 -8.24
C ASN A 62 -8.55 7.06 -6.76
N GLU A 63 -9.34 6.35 -5.94
CA GLU A 63 -8.98 6.05 -4.55
C GLU A 63 -7.70 5.21 -4.50
N MET A 64 -7.59 4.16 -5.32
CA MET A 64 -6.40 3.31 -5.36
C MET A 64 -5.18 4.06 -5.87
N ILE A 65 -5.35 4.91 -6.88
CA ILE A 65 -4.28 5.74 -7.43
C ILE A 65 -3.75 6.69 -6.33
N ARG A 66 -4.64 7.40 -5.63
CA ARG A 66 -4.27 8.30 -4.54
C ARG A 66 -3.57 7.56 -3.38
N GLN A 67 -4.00 6.34 -3.05
CA GLN A 67 -3.33 5.55 -2.01
C GLN A 67 -1.90 5.15 -2.39
N ILE A 68 -1.66 4.81 -3.66
CA ILE A 68 -0.32 4.56 -4.21
C ILE A 68 0.53 5.84 -4.12
N ASP A 69 -0.01 6.99 -4.49
CA ASP A 69 0.70 8.27 -4.42
C ASP A 69 1.05 8.67 -2.98
N ILE A 70 0.13 8.45 -2.03
CA ILE A 70 0.37 8.65 -0.59
C ILE A 70 1.48 7.70 -0.10
N THR A 71 1.50 6.45 -0.55
CA THR A 71 2.58 5.51 -0.18
C THR A 71 3.92 6.02 -0.69
N ARG A 72 3.98 6.46 -1.95
CA ARG A 72 5.19 7.00 -2.58
C ARG A 72 5.70 8.26 -1.88
N SER A 73 4.82 9.13 -1.38
CA SER A 73 5.24 10.32 -0.65
C SER A 73 5.90 10.01 0.70
N MET A 74 5.72 8.79 1.23
CA MET A 74 6.34 8.31 2.47
C MET A 74 7.61 7.47 2.24
N ARG A 75 8.19 7.48 1.04
CA ARG A 75 9.39 6.71 0.69
C ARG A 75 10.58 6.95 1.62
N GLU A 76 10.83 8.20 2.00
CA GLU A 76 11.90 8.60 2.94
C GLU A 76 11.71 8.00 4.34
N ARG A 77 10.51 7.50 4.64
CA ARG A 77 10.15 6.81 5.88
C ARG A 77 9.97 5.30 5.68
N LEU A 78 10.55 4.77 4.60
CA LEU A 78 10.62 3.35 4.27
C LEU A 78 9.26 2.70 3.94
N ALA A 79 8.27 3.50 3.52
CA ALA A 79 7.11 2.99 2.79
C ALA A 79 7.48 2.81 1.30
N LEU A 80 7.96 1.62 0.94
CA LEU A 80 8.68 1.42 -0.34
C LEU A 80 7.84 0.77 -1.45
N GLY A 81 6.54 0.54 -1.23
CA GLY A 81 5.66 -0.07 -2.23
C GLY A 81 4.31 -0.49 -1.65
N ASN A 82 3.53 -1.24 -2.43
CA ASN A 82 2.16 -1.61 -2.12
C ASN A 82 1.96 -3.12 -2.33
N VAL A 83 1.10 -3.74 -1.51
CA VAL A 83 0.64 -5.12 -1.70
C VAL A 83 -0.84 -5.09 -2.07
N PHE A 84 -1.21 -5.58 -3.24
CA PHE A 84 -2.58 -5.52 -3.72
C PHE A 84 -3.36 -6.79 -3.38
N PHE A 85 -4.42 -6.65 -2.58
CA PHE A 85 -5.38 -7.73 -2.33
C PHE A 85 -6.63 -7.55 -3.20
N SER A 86 -6.82 -8.34 -4.25
CA SER A 86 -6.00 -9.48 -4.67
C SER A 86 -5.73 -9.50 -6.17
N LEU A 87 -5.04 -10.55 -6.63
CA LEU A 87 -4.70 -10.75 -8.03
C LEU A 87 -5.95 -10.87 -8.92
N SER A 88 -7.07 -11.41 -8.43
CA SER A 88 -8.30 -11.55 -9.24
C SER A 88 -8.82 -10.23 -9.75
N GLU A 89 -8.74 -9.16 -8.94
CA GLU A 89 -9.21 -7.83 -9.32
C GLU A 89 -8.36 -7.23 -10.45
N ILE A 90 -7.06 -7.50 -10.42
CA ILE A 90 -6.12 -7.11 -11.48
C ILE A 90 -6.40 -7.90 -12.76
N MET A 91 -6.55 -9.23 -12.65
CA MET A 91 -6.79 -10.09 -13.81
C MET A 91 -8.12 -9.80 -14.51
N ASN A 92 -9.16 -9.49 -13.74
CA ASN A 92 -10.48 -9.13 -14.26
C ASN A 92 -10.57 -7.66 -14.70
N ASN A 93 -9.48 -6.88 -14.52
CA ASN A 93 -9.39 -5.46 -14.83
C ASN A 93 -10.59 -4.64 -14.29
N VAL A 94 -10.99 -4.92 -13.04
CA VAL A 94 -12.15 -4.27 -12.42
C VAL A 94 -11.94 -2.75 -12.41
N LYS A 95 -12.90 -2.01 -12.96
CA LYS A 95 -12.84 -0.54 -13.15
C LYS A 95 -11.59 -0.02 -13.88
N GLY A 96 -10.86 -0.87 -14.61
CA GLY A 96 -9.63 -0.44 -15.29
C GLY A 96 -8.36 -0.50 -14.43
N ILE A 97 -8.37 -1.19 -13.28
CA ILE A 97 -7.22 -1.24 -12.36
C ILE A 97 -5.95 -1.79 -13.03
N GLN A 98 -6.06 -2.79 -13.92
CA GLN A 98 -4.90 -3.34 -14.62
C GLN A 98 -4.23 -2.26 -15.49
N ASN A 99 -5.04 -1.49 -16.20
CA ASN A 99 -4.57 -0.41 -17.06
C ASN A 99 -3.90 0.69 -16.24
N ALA A 100 -4.50 1.06 -15.10
CA ALA A 100 -3.93 2.05 -14.19
C ALA A 100 -2.58 1.59 -13.63
N LEU A 101 -2.47 0.34 -13.18
CA LEU A 101 -1.21 -0.21 -12.66
C LEU A 101 -0.13 -0.28 -13.75
N ALA A 102 -0.48 -0.61 -14.99
CA ALA A 102 0.47 -0.61 -16.11
C ALA A 102 1.07 0.78 -16.39
N ILE A 103 0.27 1.84 -16.21
CA ILE A 103 0.74 3.24 -16.34
C ILE A 103 1.56 3.66 -15.11
N LEU A 104 1.16 3.25 -13.90
CA LEU A 104 1.82 3.63 -12.66
C LEU A 104 3.15 2.90 -12.43
N TYR A 105 3.31 1.67 -12.93
CA TYR A 105 4.48 0.80 -12.70
C TYR A 105 5.15 0.39 -14.02
N GLN A 106 5.60 1.38 -14.80
CA GLN A 106 6.25 1.15 -16.11
C GLN A 106 7.67 0.58 -16.00
N GLU A 107 8.34 0.85 -14.89
CA GLU A 107 9.72 0.42 -14.66
C GLU A 107 9.76 -0.90 -13.90
N LYS A 108 10.81 -1.69 -14.17
CA LYS A 108 11.07 -2.90 -13.38
C LYS A 108 11.40 -2.51 -11.95
N ALA A 109 10.80 -3.21 -10.98
CA ALA A 109 11.16 -3.07 -9.59
C ALA A 109 12.60 -3.55 -9.35
N ILE A 110 13.40 -2.73 -8.66
CA ILE A 110 14.69 -3.14 -8.10
C ILE A 110 14.50 -3.64 -6.67
N VAL A 111 15.42 -4.48 -6.19
CA VAL A 111 15.43 -4.89 -4.78
C VAL A 111 15.82 -3.66 -3.94
N PRO A 112 14.99 -3.24 -2.97
CA PRO A 112 15.33 -2.11 -2.11
C PRO A 112 16.49 -2.50 -1.17
N LYS A 113 17.36 -1.54 -0.88
CA LYS A 113 18.46 -1.73 0.07
C LYS A 113 17.89 -2.07 1.46
N MET A 114 18.40 -3.11 2.10
CA MET A 114 18.08 -3.49 3.47
C MET A 114 19.33 -3.29 4.32
N ASP A 115 19.46 -2.14 4.98
CA ASP A 115 20.69 -1.73 5.68
C ASP A 115 21.12 -2.63 6.85
N TRP A 116 20.26 -3.58 7.23
CA TRP A 116 20.47 -4.52 8.33
C TRP A 116 20.92 -5.92 7.90
N LEU A 117 21.09 -6.15 6.60
CA LEU A 117 21.59 -7.40 6.03
C LEU A 117 23.07 -7.28 5.63
#